data_AF-A0A1G9UY45-F1
#
_entry.id   AF-A0A1G9UY45-F1
#
_cell.length_a   1.000
_cell.length_b   1.000
_cell.length_c   1.000
_cell.angle_alpha   90.00
_cell.angle_beta   90.00
_cell.angle_gamma   90.00
#
_symmetry.space_group_name_H-M   'P 1'
#
loop_
_entity.id
_entity.type
_entity.pdbx_description
1 polymer ?
#
loop_
_entity_poly.entity_id
_entity_poly.type
_entity_poly.pdbx_seq_one_letter_code
_entity_poly.pdbx_strand_id
1 'polypeptide(L)'
;MIDVELPPGPAAGALVRGFAACLASVTEVPGAELPLPGEDLAHALGAWRTWLAERGSGLVPIADPVRFQWAGWWIAVVEHPAGTEVAVLAFGTPPGVVLSPQVPALLGRATADLRIREAHAVASLDPVLHRQSAGADLRGTVEGLAVAPAAEAPMQLLEVAQARAGRGLDGDRYAAGAGTFTPRAGRRPGYDLTLIAAEVLDEMAAAGRALDFAGTRRNVLTRGIDVNALVGRRFRIGEVLCEGRRLCEPCVHLDRLSGPGVLRPLIHRGGLRADVLADGEIRLGAPVSSV
;
A
#
# COMPACT_ATOMS: atom_id res chain seq x y z
N MET A 1 1.29 -15.94 -6.28
CA MET A 1 1.05 -15.01 -7.39
C MET A 1 -0.46 -14.89 -7.50
N ILE A 2 -1.02 -13.75 -7.07
CA ILE A 2 -2.48 -13.58 -6.97
C ILE A 2 -3.05 -13.41 -8.38
N ASP A 3 -4.11 -14.15 -8.70
CA ASP A 3 -4.82 -14.06 -9.97
C ASP A 3 -5.26 -12.61 -10.25
N VAL A 4 -4.76 -12.08 -11.35
CA VAL A 4 -5.09 -10.73 -11.84
C VAL A 4 -6.01 -10.77 -13.05
N GLU A 5 -6.17 -11.96 -13.60
CA GLU A 5 -6.92 -12.21 -14.81
C GLU A 5 -8.37 -12.50 -14.48
N LEU A 6 -9.25 -12.11 -15.40
CA LEU A 6 -10.65 -12.48 -15.32
C LEU A 6 -10.76 -13.99 -15.52
N PRO A 7 -11.37 -14.75 -14.58
CA PRO A 7 -11.57 -16.18 -14.77
C PRO A 7 -12.33 -16.47 -16.08
N PRO A 8 -12.00 -17.54 -16.81
CA PRO A 8 -12.67 -17.88 -18.06
C PRO A 8 -14.15 -18.21 -17.81
N GLY A 9 -15.03 -17.87 -18.77
CA GLY A 9 -16.46 -18.16 -18.65
C GLY A 9 -17.34 -17.33 -19.60
N PRO A 10 -18.67 -17.57 -19.61
CA PRO A 10 -19.62 -16.90 -20.49
C PRO A 10 -19.73 -15.39 -20.22
N ALA A 11 -20.11 -14.59 -21.22
CA ALA A 11 -20.22 -13.14 -21.04
C ALA A 11 -21.26 -12.74 -19.98
N ALA A 12 -22.35 -13.51 -19.85
CA ALA A 12 -23.46 -13.22 -18.94
C ALA A 12 -23.11 -13.31 -17.44
N GLY A 13 -21.92 -13.83 -17.07
CA GLY A 13 -21.39 -13.81 -15.69
C GLY A 13 -20.11 -12.97 -15.51
N ALA A 14 -19.79 -12.07 -16.45
CA ALA A 14 -18.51 -11.34 -16.42
C ALA A 14 -18.33 -10.47 -15.15
N LEU A 15 -19.42 -9.86 -14.64
CA LEU A 15 -19.39 -9.07 -13.40
C LEU A 15 -19.07 -9.95 -12.18
N VAL A 16 -19.75 -11.10 -12.04
CA VAL A 16 -19.50 -12.05 -10.95
C VAL A 16 -18.06 -12.54 -10.98
N ARG A 17 -17.53 -12.90 -12.15
CA ARG A 17 -16.13 -13.33 -12.28
C ARG A 17 -15.13 -12.19 -12.01
N GLY A 18 -15.45 -10.97 -12.41
CA GLY A 18 -14.64 -9.79 -12.10
C GLY A 18 -14.60 -9.51 -10.60
N PHE A 19 -15.74 -9.61 -9.92
CA PHE A 19 -15.84 -9.47 -8.47
C PHE A 19 -15.06 -10.59 -7.77
N ALA A 20 -15.19 -11.83 -8.24
CA ALA A 20 -14.44 -12.97 -7.72
C ALA A 20 -12.93 -12.77 -7.84
N ALA A 21 -12.43 -12.27 -8.98
CA ALA A 21 -11.01 -11.94 -9.14
C ALA A 21 -10.56 -10.85 -8.15
N CYS A 22 -11.40 -9.82 -7.91
CA CYS A 22 -11.11 -8.82 -6.89
C CYS A 22 -11.09 -9.45 -5.48
N LEU A 23 -12.07 -10.28 -5.14
CA LEU A 23 -12.17 -10.94 -3.85
C LEU A 23 -10.99 -11.88 -3.59
N ALA A 24 -10.62 -12.70 -4.58
CA ALA A 24 -9.44 -13.56 -4.57
C ALA A 24 -8.17 -12.75 -4.27
N SER A 25 -8.07 -11.56 -4.87
CA SER A 25 -6.95 -10.67 -4.61
C SER A 25 -6.94 -10.02 -3.23
N VAL A 26 -8.10 -9.82 -2.60
CA VAL A 26 -8.19 -9.28 -1.24
C VAL A 26 -7.89 -10.35 -0.19
N THR A 27 -8.35 -11.57 -0.43
CA THR A 27 -8.19 -12.68 0.53
C THR A 27 -6.89 -13.46 0.33
N GLU A 28 -6.13 -13.16 -0.73
CA GLU A 28 -4.96 -13.93 -1.17
C GLU A 28 -5.27 -15.43 -1.39
N VAL A 29 -6.51 -15.74 -1.79
CA VAL A 29 -6.99 -17.10 -2.06
C VAL A 29 -7.10 -17.26 -3.58
N PRO A 30 -6.65 -18.39 -4.17
CA PRO A 30 -6.81 -18.65 -5.61
C PRO A 30 -8.27 -18.54 -6.06
N GLY A 31 -8.51 -17.95 -7.23
CA GLY A 31 -9.88 -17.73 -7.73
C GLY A 31 -10.69 -19.03 -7.90
N ALA A 32 -10.01 -20.14 -8.18
CA ALA A 32 -10.62 -21.46 -8.29
C ALA A 32 -11.19 -22.02 -6.97
N GLU A 33 -10.78 -21.48 -5.82
CA GLU A 33 -11.28 -21.89 -4.49
C GLU A 33 -12.46 -21.05 -4.01
N LEU A 34 -12.78 -19.96 -4.71
CA LEU A 34 -13.96 -19.15 -4.41
C LEU A 34 -15.23 -19.83 -4.93
N PRO A 35 -16.33 -19.84 -4.15
CA PRO A 35 -17.61 -20.28 -4.66
C PRO A 35 -18.07 -19.31 -5.75
N LEU A 36 -18.40 -19.81 -6.94
CA LEU A 36 -18.92 -19.02 -8.06
C LEU A 36 -20.36 -19.44 -8.36
N PRO A 37 -21.35 -18.96 -7.58
CA PRO A 37 -22.72 -19.41 -7.74
C PRO A 37 -23.40 -18.63 -8.86
N GLY A 38 -23.39 -19.18 -10.07
CA GLY A 38 -24.15 -18.64 -11.21
C GLY A 38 -23.73 -17.25 -11.68
N GLU A 39 -24.65 -16.57 -12.39
CA GLU A 39 -24.39 -15.29 -13.08
C GLU A 39 -24.93 -14.06 -12.34
N ASP A 40 -25.72 -14.25 -11.29
CA ASP A 40 -26.32 -13.17 -10.49
C ASP A 40 -25.39 -12.71 -9.35
N LEU A 41 -25.07 -11.41 -9.32
CA LEU A 41 -24.19 -10.85 -8.31
C LEU A 41 -24.81 -10.89 -6.91
N ALA A 42 -26.11 -10.63 -6.77
CA ALA A 42 -26.75 -10.62 -5.45
C ALA A 42 -26.67 -12.00 -4.77
N HIS A 43 -26.94 -13.06 -5.54
CA HIS A 43 -26.77 -14.44 -5.10
C HIS A 43 -25.30 -14.76 -4.77
N ALA A 44 -24.34 -14.32 -5.62
CA ALA A 44 -22.91 -14.51 -5.37
C ALA A 44 -22.40 -13.82 -4.10
N LEU A 45 -22.84 -12.59 -3.84
CA LEU A 45 -22.55 -11.87 -2.61
C LEU A 45 -23.05 -12.65 -1.37
N GLY A 46 -24.23 -13.27 -1.46
CA GLY A 46 -24.76 -14.13 -0.41
C GLY A 46 -23.85 -15.32 -0.11
N ALA A 47 -23.40 -16.05 -1.14
CA ALA A 47 -22.49 -17.18 -0.96
C ALA A 47 -21.12 -16.77 -0.41
N TRP A 48 -20.55 -15.66 -0.90
CA TRP A 48 -19.27 -15.15 -0.41
C TRP A 48 -19.34 -14.68 1.03
N ARG A 49 -20.46 -14.10 1.48
CA ARG A 49 -20.67 -13.75 2.90
C ARG A 49 -20.56 -14.98 3.80
N THR A 50 -21.21 -16.09 3.43
CA THR A 50 -21.13 -17.35 4.18
C THR A 50 -19.71 -17.92 4.14
N TRP A 51 -19.09 -17.98 2.96
CA TRP A 51 -17.74 -18.53 2.77
C TRP A 51 -16.66 -17.74 3.53
N LEU A 52 -16.77 -16.41 3.57
CA LEU A 52 -15.87 -15.55 4.35
C LEU A 52 -16.10 -15.73 5.86
N ALA A 53 -17.35 -15.92 6.30
CA ALA A 53 -17.67 -16.10 7.71
C ALA A 53 -17.02 -17.36 8.29
N GLU A 54 -16.97 -18.45 7.52
CA GLU A 54 -16.23 -19.68 7.86
C GLU A 54 -14.72 -19.46 8.02
N ARG A 55 -14.21 -18.33 7.51
CA ARG A 55 -12.78 -17.94 7.52
C ARG A 55 -12.53 -16.73 8.41
N GLY A 56 -13.47 -16.40 9.31
CA GLY A 56 -13.31 -15.32 10.28
C GLY A 56 -13.36 -13.92 9.67
N SER A 57 -13.89 -13.76 8.45
CA SER A 57 -14.03 -12.47 7.76
C SER A 57 -15.48 -12.21 7.33
N GLY A 58 -15.79 -10.96 6.99
CA GLY A 58 -17.10 -10.55 6.50
C GLY A 58 -16.99 -9.62 5.30
N LEU A 59 -17.99 -9.66 4.43
CA LEU A 59 -18.16 -8.71 3.32
C LEU A 59 -19.11 -7.59 3.75
N VAL A 60 -18.57 -6.40 3.97
CA VAL A 60 -19.28 -5.27 4.57
C VAL A 60 -19.63 -4.25 3.49
N PRO A 61 -20.91 -3.90 3.28
CA PRO A 61 -21.29 -2.89 2.29
C PRO A 61 -20.82 -1.50 2.72
N ILE A 62 -20.39 -0.69 1.75
CA ILE A 62 -19.97 0.70 1.95
C ILE A 62 -21.10 1.62 1.48
N ALA A 63 -21.67 2.38 2.41
CA ALA A 63 -22.87 3.21 2.14
C ALA A 63 -22.58 4.43 1.23
N ASP A 64 -21.42 5.06 1.38
CA ASP A 64 -21.00 6.22 0.56
C ASP A 64 -19.60 5.96 -0.01
N PRO A 65 -19.48 5.19 -1.11
CA PRO A 65 -18.18 4.84 -1.68
C PRO A 65 -17.45 6.02 -2.32
N VAL A 66 -18.15 7.11 -2.66
CA VAL A 66 -17.54 8.32 -3.25
C VAL A 66 -16.73 9.07 -2.19
N ARG A 67 -17.22 9.13 -0.95
CA ARG A 67 -16.51 9.75 0.17
C ARG A 67 -15.68 8.77 1.00
N PHE A 68 -15.73 7.48 0.69
CA PHE A 68 -15.01 6.46 1.43
C PHE A 68 -13.49 6.62 1.27
N GLN A 69 -12.79 6.72 2.40
CA GLN A 69 -11.34 6.91 2.47
C GLN A 69 -10.76 5.85 3.39
N TRP A 70 -10.12 4.83 2.81
CA TRP A 70 -9.53 3.75 3.57
C TRP A 70 -8.24 3.27 2.92
N ALA A 71 -7.16 3.18 3.71
CA ALA A 71 -5.88 2.65 3.28
C ALA A 71 -5.85 1.10 3.24
N GLY A 72 -7.02 0.49 3.02
CA GLY A 72 -7.20 -0.96 2.86
C GLY A 72 -7.89 -1.27 1.54
N TRP A 73 -8.07 -2.56 1.28
CA TRP A 73 -8.66 -3.07 0.04
C TRP A 73 -10.17 -3.02 0.08
N TRP A 74 -10.80 -2.49 -0.96
CA TRP A 74 -12.25 -2.56 -1.11
C TRP A 74 -12.64 -2.74 -2.58
N ILE A 75 -13.73 -3.48 -2.80
CA ILE A 75 -14.22 -3.84 -4.12
C ILE A 75 -15.37 -2.89 -4.46
N ALA A 76 -15.38 -2.38 -5.69
CA ALA A 76 -16.45 -1.52 -6.20
C ALA A 76 -17.01 -2.09 -7.50
N VAL A 77 -18.32 -2.04 -7.67
CA VAL A 77 -19.00 -2.22 -8.94
C VAL A 77 -19.19 -0.84 -9.56
N VAL A 78 -18.60 -0.63 -10.74
CA VAL A 78 -18.63 0.64 -11.46
C VAL A 78 -19.36 0.51 -12.77
N GLU A 79 -20.15 1.52 -13.09
CA GLU A 79 -20.82 1.63 -14.38
C GLU A 79 -19.85 2.19 -15.42
N HIS A 80 -19.47 1.37 -16.39
CA HIS A 80 -18.63 1.77 -17.50
C HIS A 80 -19.45 2.58 -18.54
N PRO A 81 -18.88 3.60 -19.22
CA PRO A 81 -19.61 4.39 -20.22
C PRO A 81 -20.27 3.59 -21.35
N ALA A 82 -19.81 2.37 -21.60
CA ALA A 82 -20.42 1.43 -22.55
C ALA A 82 -21.74 0.81 -22.04
N GLY A 83 -22.22 1.19 -20.84
CA GLY A 83 -23.44 0.67 -20.22
C GLY A 83 -23.26 -0.67 -19.49
N THR A 84 -22.02 -1.16 -19.37
CA THR A 84 -21.70 -2.42 -18.67
C THR A 84 -21.21 -2.14 -17.26
N GLU A 85 -21.62 -2.99 -16.30
CA GLU A 85 -21.09 -2.95 -14.94
C GLU A 85 -19.84 -3.82 -14.82
N VAL A 86 -18.83 -3.30 -14.13
CA VAL A 86 -17.55 -3.97 -13.95
C VAL A 86 -17.08 -3.85 -12.51
N ALA A 87 -16.45 -4.90 -11.99
CA ALA A 87 -15.84 -4.91 -10.68
C ALA A 87 -14.40 -4.39 -10.76
N VAL A 88 -14.04 -3.55 -9.80
CA VAL A 88 -12.69 -3.04 -9.61
C VAL A 88 -12.28 -3.20 -8.16
N LEU A 89 -10.99 -3.41 -7.93
CA LEU A 89 -10.38 -3.35 -6.61
C LEU A 89 -9.77 -1.96 -6.43
N ALA A 90 -10.09 -1.31 -5.32
CA ALA A 90 -9.57 -0.01 -4.95
C ALA A 90 -8.72 -0.10 -3.67
N PHE A 91 -7.76 0.82 -3.58
CA PHE A 91 -6.83 0.90 -2.46
C PHE A 91 -6.31 2.34 -2.29
N GLY A 92 -5.99 2.70 -1.05
CA GLY A 92 -5.25 3.91 -0.71
C GLY A 92 -6.12 5.10 -0.28
N THR A 93 -5.46 6.22 0.05
CA THR A 93 -6.12 7.45 0.51
C THR A 93 -5.39 8.66 -0.09
N PRO A 94 -5.95 9.33 -1.13
CA PRO A 94 -7.22 9.01 -1.79
C PRO A 94 -7.19 7.68 -2.57
N PRO A 95 -8.31 6.93 -2.62
CA PRO A 95 -8.33 5.62 -3.24
C PRO A 95 -8.32 5.67 -4.77
N GLY A 96 -7.50 4.81 -5.37
CA GLY A 96 -7.47 4.57 -6.81
C GLY A 96 -7.70 3.09 -7.13
N VAL A 97 -8.06 2.82 -8.38
CA VAL A 97 -8.24 1.47 -8.90
C VAL A 97 -6.87 0.80 -9.08
N VAL A 98 -6.72 -0.38 -8.48
CA VAL A 98 -5.48 -1.17 -8.46
C VAL A 98 -5.62 -2.54 -9.11
N LEU A 99 -6.86 -2.98 -9.36
CA LEU A 99 -7.20 -4.10 -10.23
C LEU A 99 -8.52 -3.81 -10.96
N SER A 100 -8.55 -4.08 -12.25
CA SER A 100 -9.77 -3.99 -13.08
C SER A 100 -9.75 -5.14 -14.09
N PRO A 101 -10.23 -6.35 -13.71
CA PRO A 101 -10.09 -7.57 -14.52
C PRO A 101 -10.84 -7.50 -15.84
N GLN A 102 -11.96 -6.78 -15.88
CA GLN A 102 -12.83 -6.69 -17.05
C GLN A 102 -12.42 -5.55 -17.99
N VAL A 103 -11.92 -4.44 -17.45
CA VAL A 103 -11.58 -3.22 -18.21
C VAL A 103 -10.26 -2.65 -17.73
N PRO A 104 -9.11 -3.10 -18.27
CA PRO A 104 -7.79 -2.66 -17.84
C PRO A 104 -7.57 -1.14 -17.89
N ALA A 105 -8.30 -0.42 -18.75
CA ALA A 105 -8.25 1.05 -18.86
C ALA A 105 -8.71 1.81 -17.60
N LEU A 106 -9.35 1.14 -16.64
CA LEU A 106 -9.72 1.72 -15.36
C LEU A 106 -8.58 1.71 -14.33
N LEU A 107 -7.49 0.97 -14.57
CA LEU A 107 -6.32 0.94 -13.67
C LEU A 107 -5.75 2.35 -13.45
N GLY A 108 -5.44 2.67 -12.21
CA GLY A 108 -4.88 3.97 -11.78
C GLY A 108 -5.89 5.12 -11.72
N ARG A 109 -7.15 4.92 -12.15
CA ARG A 109 -8.20 5.95 -12.05
C ARG A 109 -8.57 6.20 -10.60
N ALA A 110 -8.78 7.47 -10.24
CA ALA A 110 -9.27 7.83 -8.93
C ALA A 110 -10.73 7.38 -8.80
N THR A 111 -11.07 6.76 -7.67
CA THR A 111 -12.43 6.26 -7.43
C THR A 111 -13.47 7.38 -7.35
N ALA A 112 -13.06 8.59 -6.96
CA ALA A 112 -13.89 9.79 -6.98
C ALA A 112 -14.38 10.19 -8.39
N ASP A 113 -13.70 9.73 -9.44
CA ASP A 113 -14.05 10.01 -10.84
C ASP A 113 -14.94 8.92 -11.46
N LEU A 114 -15.30 7.89 -10.69
CA LEU A 114 -16.04 6.72 -11.18
C LEU A 114 -17.50 6.75 -10.72
N ARG A 115 -18.40 6.22 -11.56
CA ARG A 115 -19.80 6.00 -11.20
C ARG A 115 -19.91 4.67 -10.47
N ILE A 116 -19.80 4.70 -9.14
CA ILE A 116 -19.87 3.52 -8.28
C ILE A 116 -21.34 3.20 -7.97
N ARG A 117 -21.77 1.96 -8.25
CA ARG A 117 -23.13 1.45 -7.97
C ARG A 117 -23.22 0.73 -6.63
N GLU A 118 -22.22 -0.08 -6.34
CA GLU A 118 -22.14 -0.86 -5.11
C GLU A 118 -20.66 -0.98 -4.69
N ALA A 119 -20.40 -1.07 -3.39
CA ALA A 119 -19.04 -1.24 -2.89
C ALA A 119 -19.01 -2.04 -1.58
N HIS A 120 -17.93 -2.79 -1.40
CA HIS A 120 -17.75 -3.70 -0.28
C HIS A 120 -16.32 -3.69 0.24
N ALA A 121 -16.17 -3.72 1.56
CA ALA A 121 -14.91 -4.01 2.25
C ALA A 121 -14.90 -5.46 2.74
N VAL A 122 -13.73 -6.12 2.71
CA VAL A 122 -13.52 -7.37 3.45
C VAL A 122 -12.90 -7.01 4.80
N ALA A 123 -13.52 -7.44 5.89
CA ALA A 123 -13.09 -7.11 7.25
C ALA A 123 -13.05 -8.35 8.14
N SER A 124 -12.14 -8.37 9.11
CA SER A 124 -12.11 -9.40 10.17
C SER A 124 -13.41 -9.38 10.99
N LEU A 125 -13.93 -10.56 11.34
CA LEU A 125 -15.01 -10.70 12.33
C LEU A 125 -14.52 -10.50 13.75
N ASP A 126 -13.23 -10.75 14.01
CA ASP A 126 -12.60 -10.44 15.28
C ASP A 126 -12.13 -8.97 15.27
N PRO A 127 -12.74 -8.08 16.07
CA PRO A 127 -12.28 -6.71 16.18
C PRO A 127 -10.92 -6.59 16.87
N VAL A 128 -10.44 -7.64 17.55
CA VAL A 128 -9.09 -7.72 18.10
C VAL A 128 -8.13 -8.02 16.97
N LEU A 129 -7.77 -6.98 16.21
CA LEU A 129 -6.66 -7.03 15.26
C LEU A 129 -5.40 -7.45 16.02
N HIS A 130 -4.93 -8.68 15.79
CA HIS A 130 -3.80 -9.25 16.51
C HIS A 130 -2.63 -8.26 16.54
N ARG A 131 -2.22 -7.87 17.75
CA ARG A 131 -1.02 -7.07 17.96
C ARG A 131 0.15 -7.93 17.47
N GLN A 132 0.96 -7.45 16.52
CA GLN A 132 2.15 -8.17 16.07
C GLN A 132 2.94 -8.67 17.29
N SER A 133 3.22 -9.98 17.35
CA SER A 133 4.02 -10.58 18.41
C SER A 133 5.35 -9.84 18.54
N ALA A 134 5.66 -9.38 19.75
CA ALA A 134 7.00 -8.97 20.12
C ALA A 134 7.88 -10.24 20.10
N GLY A 135 8.80 -10.36 19.14
CA GLY A 135 9.52 -11.64 19.02
C GLY A 135 10.70 -11.74 18.08
N ALA A 136 11.20 -10.67 17.46
CA ALA A 136 12.43 -10.75 16.68
C ALA A 136 13.34 -9.56 16.98
N ASP A 137 14.60 -9.87 17.30
CA ASP A 137 15.72 -8.94 17.20
C ASP A 137 15.90 -8.62 15.71
N LEU A 138 15.31 -7.52 15.27
CA LEU A 138 15.39 -7.09 13.88
C LEU A 138 16.72 -6.38 13.67
N ARG A 139 17.50 -6.80 12.67
CA ARG A 139 18.82 -6.24 12.35
C ARG A 139 18.99 -6.13 10.85
N GLY A 140 19.65 -5.07 10.39
CA GLY A 140 19.95 -4.84 8.99
C GLY A 140 20.97 -3.71 8.83
N THR A 141 21.07 -3.18 7.62
CA THR A 141 21.97 -2.06 7.30
C THR A 141 21.32 -1.05 6.36
N VAL A 142 21.82 0.17 6.36
CA VAL A 142 21.48 1.20 5.36
C VAL A 142 22.25 0.90 4.06
N GLU A 143 21.53 0.66 2.98
CA GLU A 143 22.11 0.43 1.65
C GLU A 143 22.02 1.68 0.76
N GLY A 144 21.06 2.56 1.02
CA GLY A 144 20.83 3.76 0.23
C GLY A 144 20.24 4.88 1.08
N LEU A 145 20.64 6.12 0.75
CA LEU A 145 20.09 7.34 1.35
C LEU A 145 19.70 8.31 0.27
N ALA A 146 18.54 8.95 0.44
CA ALA A 146 18.05 9.94 -0.49
C ALA A 146 17.17 11.00 0.18
N VAL A 147 17.18 12.20 -0.38
CA VAL A 147 16.26 13.30 -0.02
C VAL A 147 15.65 13.89 -1.28
N ALA A 148 14.51 14.56 -1.17
CA ALA A 148 14.06 15.44 -2.24
C ALA A 148 13.85 16.86 -1.69
N PRO A 149 14.36 17.91 -2.35
CA PRO A 149 14.24 19.27 -1.85
C PRO A 149 12.81 19.83 -1.92
N ALA A 150 11.93 19.26 -2.75
CA ALA A 150 10.53 19.67 -2.89
C ALA A 150 9.60 18.49 -3.22
N ALA A 151 8.27 18.70 -3.10
CA ALA A 151 7.21 17.70 -3.27
C ALA A 151 7.43 16.72 -4.44
N GLU A 152 7.64 17.25 -5.64
CA GLU A 152 7.77 16.49 -6.90
C GLU A 152 9.18 16.52 -7.47
N ALA A 153 10.13 17.15 -6.77
CA ALA A 153 11.52 17.18 -7.21
C ALA A 153 12.09 15.75 -7.30
N PRO A 154 13.07 15.52 -8.21
CA PRO A 154 13.84 14.29 -8.24
C PRO A 154 14.47 14.00 -6.88
N MET A 155 14.55 12.72 -6.52
CA MET A 155 15.32 12.31 -5.34
C MET A 155 16.82 12.47 -5.62
N GLN A 156 17.56 12.91 -4.62
CA GLN A 156 19.00 13.10 -4.64
C GLN A 156 19.62 12.05 -3.73
N LEU A 157 20.50 11.21 -4.28
CA LEU A 157 21.22 10.20 -3.52
C LEU A 157 22.32 10.86 -2.67
N LEU A 158 22.50 10.35 -1.45
CA LEU A 158 23.47 10.84 -0.48
C LEU A 158 24.30 9.68 0.07
N GLU A 159 25.52 9.98 0.53
CA GLU A 159 26.29 9.04 1.36
C GLU A 159 26.00 9.22 2.85
N VAL A 160 25.58 10.43 3.23
CA VAL A 160 25.38 10.87 4.61
C VAL A 160 24.19 11.84 4.68
N ALA A 161 23.34 11.69 5.69
CA ALA A 161 22.22 12.60 5.96
C ALA A 161 22.14 12.98 7.44
N GLN A 162 21.86 14.25 7.71
CA GLN A 162 21.64 14.75 9.07
C GLN A 162 20.16 14.62 9.45
N ALA A 163 19.87 13.86 10.49
CA ALA A 163 18.54 13.66 11.04
C ALA A 163 18.30 14.61 12.22
N ARG A 164 17.16 15.29 12.21
CA ARG A 164 16.73 16.24 13.23
C ARG A 164 15.48 15.74 13.93
N ALA A 165 15.53 15.65 15.26
CA ALA A 165 14.44 15.18 16.08
C ALA A 165 13.16 15.97 15.83
N GLY A 166 12.06 15.27 15.57
CA GLY A 166 10.75 15.85 15.29
C GLY A 166 10.66 16.63 13.97
N ARG A 167 11.68 16.62 13.11
CA ARG A 167 11.71 17.36 11.85
C ARG A 167 12.00 16.47 10.65
N GLY A 168 12.91 15.50 10.76
CA GLY A 168 13.33 14.65 9.65
C GLY A 168 14.72 14.96 9.13
N LEU A 169 15.01 14.60 7.88
CA LEU A 169 16.33 14.79 7.29
C LEU A 169 16.53 16.21 6.75
N ASP A 170 17.68 16.83 7.05
CA ASP A 170 18.05 18.12 6.46
C ASP A 170 18.09 18.01 4.93
N GLY A 171 17.47 18.98 4.25
CA GLY A 171 17.33 18.99 2.78
C GLY A 171 16.13 18.22 2.23
N ASP A 172 15.36 17.51 3.06
CA ASP A 172 14.13 16.84 2.61
C ASP A 172 12.89 17.75 2.68
N ARG A 173 12.02 17.59 1.69
CA ARG A 173 10.73 18.27 1.52
C ARG A 173 9.85 18.16 2.76
N TYR A 174 9.84 17.04 3.46
CA TYR A 174 9.00 16.88 4.66
C TYR A 174 9.58 17.61 5.87
N ALA A 175 10.91 17.69 5.98
CA ALA A 175 11.59 18.51 6.98
C ALA A 175 11.42 20.03 6.76
N ALA A 176 11.13 20.43 5.52
CA ALA A 176 10.76 21.80 5.14
C ALA A 176 9.23 22.06 5.19
N GLY A 177 8.40 21.06 5.52
CA GLY A 177 6.94 21.19 5.44
C GLY A 177 6.39 21.34 4.00
N ALA A 178 7.21 21.07 2.99
CA ALA A 178 6.89 21.23 1.57
C ALA A 178 6.61 19.90 0.85
N GLY A 179 6.40 18.81 1.58
CA GLY A 179 6.00 17.52 1.01
C GLY A 179 4.54 17.49 0.54
N THR A 180 4.23 16.65 -0.45
CA THR A 180 2.88 16.51 -1.04
C THR A 180 1.79 16.24 0.01
N PHE A 181 2.13 15.47 1.06
CA PHE A 181 1.20 15.07 2.10
C PHE A 181 1.42 15.78 3.44
N THR A 182 2.18 16.88 3.47
CA THR A 182 2.40 17.64 4.70
C THR A 182 1.06 18.00 5.34
N PRO A 183 0.86 17.75 6.65
CA PRO A 183 -0.35 18.14 7.35
C PRO A 183 -0.59 19.66 7.26
N ARG A 184 -1.83 20.07 6.97
CA ARG A 184 -2.22 21.50 6.89
C ARG A 184 -2.20 22.23 8.23
N ALA A 185 -2.26 21.50 9.34
CA ALA A 185 -2.24 22.05 10.68
C ALA A 185 -1.57 21.08 11.65
N GLY A 186 -0.61 21.60 12.42
CA GLY A 186 0.13 20.87 13.44
C GLY A 186 1.09 19.79 12.90
N ARG A 187 2.00 19.35 13.75
CA ARG A 187 2.85 18.18 13.47
C ARG A 187 2.02 16.91 13.63
N ARG A 188 2.13 15.98 12.68
CA ARG A 188 1.55 14.62 12.82
C ARG A 188 2.67 13.57 12.86
N PRO A 189 2.49 12.47 13.58
CA PRO A 189 3.46 11.37 13.60
C PRO A 189 3.66 10.73 12.21
N GLY A 190 4.88 10.27 11.92
CA GLY A 190 5.23 9.46 10.75
C GLY A 190 5.51 10.30 9.49
N TYR A 191 6.09 11.48 9.66
CA TYR A 191 6.45 12.38 8.56
C TYR A 191 7.94 12.74 8.51
N ASP A 192 8.72 12.38 9.54
CA ASP A 192 10.13 12.76 9.62
C ASP A 192 11.02 11.91 8.70
N LEU A 193 10.72 10.60 8.59
CA LEU A 193 11.56 9.65 7.87
C LEU A 193 10.73 8.58 7.18
N THR A 194 11.19 8.17 6.00
CA THR A 194 10.61 7.04 5.26
C THR A 194 11.66 6.01 4.88
N LEU A 195 11.33 4.72 5.03
CA LEU A 195 12.23 3.60 4.77
C LEU A 195 11.58 2.60 3.80
N ILE A 196 12.37 1.83 3.07
CA ILE A 196 11.95 0.67 2.27
C ILE A 196 13.04 -0.41 2.28
N ALA A 197 12.62 -1.68 2.26
CA ALA A 197 13.52 -2.82 2.19
C ALA A 197 13.97 -3.09 0.75
N ALA A 198 15.26 -3.31 0.54
CA ALA A 198 15.85 -3.57 -0.78
C ALA A 198 15.34 -4.88 -1.39
N GLU A 199 15.00 -5.84 -0.55
CA GLU A 199 14.36 -7.11 -0.92
C GLU A 199 13.08 -6.89 -1.72
N VAL A 200 12.32 -5.83 -1.44
CA VAL A 200 11.11 -5.49 -2.22
C VAL A 200 11.47 -5.09 -3.65
N LEU A 201 12.55 -4.31 -3.83
CA LEU A 201 13.02 -3.89 -5.15
C LEU A 201 13.61 -5.08 -5.93
N ASP A 202 14.37 -5.94 -5.25
CA ASP A 202 14.95 -7.16 -5.83
C ASP A 202 13.85 -8.10 -6.36
N GLU A 203 12.79 -8.33 -5.57
CA GLU A 203 11.65 -9.14 -5.99
C GLU A 203 10.87 -8.51 -7.16
N MET A 204 10.68 -7.18 -7.13
CA MET A 204 10.05 -6.47 -8.25
C MET A 204 10.88 -6.60 -9.54
N ALA A 205 12.20 -6.47 -9.45
CA ALA A 205 13.10 -6.65 -10.58
C ALA A 205 13.04 -8.09 -11.13
N ALA A 206 13.05 -9.10 -10.26
CA ALA A 206 12.89 -10.51 -10.64
C ALA A 206 11.55 -10.79 -11.34
N ALA A 207 10.49 -10.04 -11.01
CA ALA A 207 9.18 -10.10 -11.66
C ALA A 207 9.06 -9.23 -12.94
N GLY A 208 10.17 -8.67 -13.44
CA GLY A 208 10.19 -7.84 -14.65
C GLY A 208 9.63 -6.42 -14.46
N ARG A 209 9.56 -5.93 -13.22
CA ARG A 209 9.03 -4.61 -12.84
C ARG A 209 10.05 -3.80 -12.05
N ALA A 210 11.29 -3.75 -12.56
CA ALA A 210 12.39 -3.07 -11.87
C ALA A 210 12.04 -1.61 -11.56
N LEU A 211 12.31 -1.20 -10.33
CA LEU A 211 12.17 0.16 -9.82
C LEU A 211 13.47 0.50 -9.10
N ASP A 212 14.05 1.67 -9.40
CA ASP A 212 15.23 2.13 -8.70
C ASP A 212 14.88 2.69 -7.31
N PHE A 213 15.87 2.79 -6.43
CA PHE A 213 15.65 3.32 -5.08
C PHE A 213 15.06 4.74 -5.10
N ALA A 214 15.59 5.62 -5.97
CA ALA A 214 15.08 6.98 -6.13
C ALA A 214 13.59 7.00 -6.53
N GLY A 215 13.16 6.07 -7.38
CA GLY A 215 11.78 5.89 -7.81
C GLY A 215 10.83 5.46 -6.69
N THR A 216 11.32 4.88 -5.59
CA THR A 216 10.49 4.62 -4.40
C THR A 216 10.08 5.91 -3.66
N ARG A 217 10.84 7.00 -3.89
CA ARG A 217 10.73 8.29 -3.21
C ARG A 217 10.84 8.20 -1.67
N ARG A 218 11.50 7.16 -1.17
CA ARG A 218 11.78 6.93 0.26
C ARG A 218 13.16 7.48 0.63
N ASN A 219 13.38 7.76 1.91
CA ASN A 219 14.63 8.37 2.36
C ASN A 219 15.75 7.36 2.61
N VAL A 220 15.40 6.16 3.08
CA VAL A 220 16.38 5.12 3.44
C VAL A 220 16.00 3.81 2.76
N LEU A 221 16.96 3.24 2.04
CA LEU A 221 16.92 1.86 1.59
C LEU A 221 17.65 1.00 2.62
N THR A 222 17.02 -0.06 3.10
CA THR A 222 17.62 -0.97 4.08
C THR A 222 17.77 -2.38 3.51
N ARG A 223 18.72 -3.15 4.02
CA ARG A 223 18.88 -4.57 3.71
C ARG A 223 18.94 -5.43 4.97
N GLY A 224 18.38 -6.63 4.90
CA GLY A 224 18.43 -7.66 5.95
C GLY A 224 17.40 -7.48 7.07
N ILE A 225 16.55 -6.45 6.99
CA ILE A 225 15.57 -6.12 8.04
C ILE A 225 14.16 -6.03 7.50
N ASP A 226 13.21 -6.66 8.19
CA ASP A 226 11.79 -6.42 7.97
C ASP A 226 11.40 -5.05 8.54
N VAL A 227 11.45 -4.03 7.70
CA VAL A 227 11.09 -2.65 8.07
C VAL A 227 9.62 -2.50 8.45
N ASN A 228 8.73 -3.37 7.96
CA ASN A 228 7.31 -3.29 8.26
C ASN A 228 7.02 -3.82 9.68
N ALA A 229 7.80 -4.79 10.15
CA ALA A 229 7.75 -5.27 11.54
C ALA A 229 8.21 -4.22 12.58
N LEU A 230 8.76 -3.08 12.15
CA LEU A 230 9.11 -1.95 13.02
C LEU A 230 7.92 -1.02 13.35
N VAL A 231 6.74 -1.23 12.76
CA VAL A 231 5.54 -0.45 13.11
C VAL A 231 5.23 -0.59 14.61
N GLY A 232 5.10 0.55 15.29
CA GLY A 232 4.87 0.60 16.74
C GLY A 232 6.10 0.31 17.60
N ARG A 233 7.29 0.15 17.00
CA ARG A 233 8.54 -0.15 17.70
C ARG A 233 9.53 0.98 17.60
N ARG A 234 10.41 1.08 18.59
CA ARG A 234 11.62 1.91 18.51
C ARG A 234 12.74 1.12 17.86
N PHE A 235 13.57 1.81 17.11
CA PHE A 235 14.72 1.24 16.43
C PHE A 235 15.81 2.30 16.26
N ARG A 236 17.03 1.85 16.01
CA ARG A 236 18.17 2.72 15.70
C ARG A 236 18.57 2.57 14.23
N ILE A 237 19.04 3.67 13.64
CA ILE A 237 19.79 3.70 12.38
C ILE A 237 21.13 4.38 12.68
N GLY A 238 22.20 3.60 12.83
CA GLY A 238 23.41 4.09 13.47
C GLY A 238 23.10 4.61 14.88
N GLU A 239 23.41 5.88 15.12
CA GLU A 239 23.14 6.54 16.41
C GLU A 239 21.75 7.19 16.50
N VAL A 240 21.03 7.29 15.38
CA VAL A 240 19.73 7.98 15.32
C VAL A 240 18.62 7.08 15.86
N LEU A 241 17.95 7.51 16.94
CA LEU A 241 16.80 6.83 17.50
C LEU A 241 15.53 7.22 16.74
N CYS A 242 14.77 6.22 16.28
CA CYS A 242 13.54 6.38 15.53
C CYS A 242 12.38 5.59 16.16
N GLU A 243 11.15 5.95 15.81
CA GLU A 243 9.94 5.21 16.15
C GLU A 243 9.13 4.92 14.89
N GLY A 244 8.89 3.65 14.59
CA GLY A 244 8.05 3.23 13.48
C GLY A 244 6.58 3.53 13.78
N ARG A 245 5.90 4.21 12.85
CA ARG A 245 4.53 4.69 13.06
C ARG A 245 3.49 3.90 12.30
N ARG A 246 3.70 3.71 11.01
CA ARG A 246 2.75 3.06 10.10
C ARG A 246 3.44 2.66 8.81
N LEU A 247 2.80 1.78 8.05
CA LEU A 247 3.24 1.46 6.70
C LEU A 247 3.21 2.71 5.81
N CYS A 248 4.17 2.77 4.89
CA CYS A 248 4.28 3.81 3.88
C CYS A 248 3.60 3.33 2.61
N GLU A 249 2.28 3.14 2.69
CA GLU A 249 1.49 2.60 1.59
C GLU A 249 1.64 3.41 0.29
N PRO A 250 1.75 2.74 -0.86
CA PRO A 250 1.83 3.41 -2.14
C PRO A 250 0.49 4.12 -2.43
N CYS A 251 0.56 5.20 -3.21
CA CYS A 251 -0.62 5.96 -3.61
C CYS A 251 -0.55 6.27 -5.10
N VAL A 252 -1.67 6.70 -5.69
CA VAL A 252 -1.74 7.07 -7.12
C VAL A 252 -0.72 8.15 -7.49
N HIS A 253 -0.40 9.07 -6.57
CA HIS A 253 0.63 10.08 -6.80
C HIS A 253 2.05 9.46 -6.96
N LEU A 254 2.37 8.38 -6.25
CA LEU A 254 3.63 7.65 -6.44
C LEU A 254 3.68 7.01 -7.84
N ASP A 255 2.62 6.31 -8.24
CA ASP A 255 2.55 5.65 -9.56
C ASP A 255 2.74 6.65 -10.71
N ARG A 256 2.19 7.87 -10.58
CA ARG A 256 2.40 8.95 -11.56
C ARG A 256 3.85 9.41 -11.67
N LEU A 257 4.60 9.41 -10.56
CA LEU A 257 5.99 9.87 -10.53
C LEU A 257 6.99 8.77 -10.88
N SER A 258 6.67 7.52 -10.55
CA SER A 258 7.56 6.37 -10.68
C SER A 258 7.30 5.54 -11.94
N GLY A 259 6.18 5.78 -12.63
CA GLY A 259 5.74 5.03 -13.81
C GLY A 259 4.61 4.06 -13.49
N PRO A 260 3.80 3.70 -14.49
CA PRO A 260 2.60 2.89 -14.30
C PRO A 260 2.93 1.48 -13.82
N GLY A 261 2.14 0.98 -12.87
CA GLY A 261 2.21 -0.41 -12.41
C GLY A 261 3.19 -0.65 -11.25
N VAL A 262 3.66 0.41 -10.62
CA VAL A 262 4.48 0.40 -9.40
C VAL A 262 3.60 0.26 -8.15
N LEU A 263 2.37 0.76 -8.20
CA LEU A 263 1.47 0.80 -7.03
C LEU A 263 1.19 -0.61 -6.47
N ARG A 264 0.69 -1.54 -7.29
CA ARG A 264 0.20 -2.84 -6.81
C ARG A 264 1.30 -3.71 -6.15
N PRO A 265 2.52 -3.85 -6.72
CA PRO A 265 3.59 -4.61 -6.08
C PRO A 265 4.03 -4.05 -4.71
N LEU A 266 3.80 -2.77 -4.45
CA LEU A 266 4.17 -2.10 -3.22
C LEU A 266 3.07 -2.09 -2.15
N ILE A 267 1.86 -2.59 -2.42
CA ILE A 267 0.79 -2.59 -1.42
C ILE A 267 1.20 -3.49 -0.24
N HIS A 268 1.09 -2.95 0.98
CA HIS A 268 1.60 -3.55 2.24
C HIS A 268 3.12 -3.78 2.27
N ARG A 269 3.86 -3.34 1.26
CA ARG A 269 5.30 -3.53 1.09
C ARG A 269 6.05 -2.23 0.74
N GLY A 270 5.34 -1.10 0.74
CA GLY A 270 5.88 0.23 0.42
C GLY A 270 6.81 0.82 1.51
N GLY A 271 7.05 0.05 2.57
CA GLY A 271 7.99 0.34 3.64
C GLY A 271 7.38 1.04 4.84
N LEU A 272 8.17 1.82 5.56
CA LEU A 272 7.83 2.37 6.88
C LEU A 272 7.83 3.91 6.87
N ARG A 273 6.87 4.50 7.58
CA ARG A 273 6.91 5.89 8.05
C ARG A 273 7.34 5.92 9.51
N ALA A 274 8.33 6.74 9.83
CA ALA A 274 8.89 6.85 11.17
C ALA A 274 9.00 8.32 11.63
N ASP A 275 9.09 8.48 12.94
CA ASP A 275 9.51 9.74 13.59
C ASP A 275 10.98 9.63 14.00
N VAL A 276 11.72 10.72 13.89
CA VAL A 276 13.08 10.85 14.42
C VAL A 276 12.98 11.37 15.84
N LEU A 277 13.50 10.62 16.81
CA LEU A 277 13.40 10.95 18.24
C LEU A 277 14.66 11.63 18.79
N ALA A 278 15.81 11.45 18.14
CA ALA A 278 17.07 12.07 18.54
C ALA A 278 17.83 12.57 17.32
N ASP A 279 18.50 13.71 17.46
CA ASP A 279 19.42 14.23 16.45
C ASP A 279 20.57 13.26 16.21
N GLY A 280 21.06 13.22 14.97
CA GLY A 280 22.26 12.48 14.64
C GLY A 280 22.47 12.33 13.14
N GLU A 281 23.48 11.56 12.79
CA GLU A 281 23.88 11.35 11.41
C GLU A 281 23.58 9.92 10.97
N ILE A 282 23.04 9.76 9.76
CA ILE A 282 22.84 8.48 9.10
C ILE A 282 23.82 8.39 7.94
N ARG A 283 24.57 7.29 7.87
CA ARG A 283 25.54 7.01 6.79
C ARG A 283 25.18 5.72 6.07
N LEU A 284 25.61 5.58 4.82
CA LEU A 284 25.59 4.29 4.13
C LEU A 284 26.37 3.24 4.96
N GLY A 285 25.85 2.02 4.99
CA GLY A 285 26.38 0.92 5.78
C GLY A 285 26.04 0.97 7.28
N ALA A 286 25.41 2.05 7.78
CA ALA A 286 25.03 2.14 9.19
C ALA A 286 24.10 0.98 9.59
N PRO A 287 24.29 0.39 10.79
CA PRO A 287 23.43 -0.69 11.26
C PRO A 287 22.02 -0.17 11.54
N VAL A 288 21.03 -1.01 11.27
CA VAL A 288 19.64 -0.80 11.67
C VAL A 288 19.27 -1.88 12.67
N SER A 289 18.72 -1.54 13.83
CA SER A 289 18.27 -2.56 14.78
C SER A 289 17.10 -2.13 15.65
N SER A 290 16.22 -3.06 15.99
CA SER A 290 15.21 -2.85 17.04
C SER A 290 15.87 -2.55 18.39
N VAL A 291 15.20 -1.74 19.23
CA VAL A 291 15.63 -1.38 20.59
C VAL A 291 14.79 -2.12 21.63
#